data_AF-A0AAV5VRL9-F1
#
_entry.id   AF-A0AAV5VRL9-F1
#
_cell.length_a   1.000
_cell.length_b   1.000
_cell.length_c   1.000
_cell.angle_alpha   90.00
_cell.angle_beta   90.00
_cell.angle_gamma   90.00
#
_symmetry.space_group_name_H-M   'P 1'
#
loop_
_entity.id
_entity.type
_entity.pdbx_description
1 polymer ?
#
loop_
_entity_poly.entity_id
_entity_poly.type
_entity_poly.pdbx_seq_one_letter_code
_entity_poly.pdbx_strand_id
1 'polypeptide(L)'
;LLCHRRLQLIGDVSYSLYLIHWPIVCMLMQFGIDSALVKLAAMLFAVGLSIMCHFTYEKWYLTLSASATFALVGLLYALSGMMIIGPSTFRLGAPATTVKFNQTAALFEWEAVMKQNITRHESDKINAEFEAHNSASLRFPNCKRKFGGNPFGFCDLKKGNGSIHFLLMGNSYVANFAGMLLEHLQPYYGKIQARSVSECEPLVDTKDRYCPNALPAHKKFEEDVERER
;
A
#
# COMPACT_ATOMS: atom_id res chain seq x y z
N LEU A 1 -38.47 -6.76 -32.91
CA LEU A 1 -37.37 -6.09 -32.18
C LEU A 1 -35.98 -6.46 -32.72
N LEU A 2 -35.68 -7.73 -33.00
CA LEU A 2 -34.38 -8.19 -33.49
C LEU A 2 -33.96 -7.71 -34.89
N CYS A 3 -34.79 -6.99 -35.65
CA CYS A 3 -34.45 -6.50 -37.00
C CYS A 3 -33.96 -5.05 -37.05
N HIS A 4 -33.93 -4.33 -35.92
CA HIS A 4 -33.52 -2.93 -35.93
C HIS A 4 -31.99 -2.82 -35.75
N ARG A 5 -31.30 -2.45 -36.83
CA ARG A 5 -29.83 -2.43 -36.94
C ARG A 5 -29.11 -1.65 -35.82
N ARG A 6 -29.74 -0.58 -35.29
CA ARG A 6 -29.16 0.19 -34.18
C ARG A 6 -29.24 -0.53 -32.83
N LEU A 7 -30.30 -1.33 -32.61
CA LEU A 7 -30.47 -2.09 -31.37
C LEU A 7 -29.53 -3.31 -31.36
N GLN A 8 -29.29 -3.92 -32.52
CA GLN A 8 -28.28 -4.97 -32.67
C GLN A 8 -26.87 -4.44 -32.34
N LEU A 9 -26.50 -3.27 -32.88
CA LEU A 9 -25.20 -2.65 -32.59
C LEU A 9 -24.96 -2.41 -31.08
N ILE A 10 -25.98 -1.96 -30.36
CA ILE A 10 -25.90 -1.79 -28.90
C ILE A 10 -25.69 -3.13 -28.20
N GLY A 11 -26.39 -4.18 -28.66
CA GLY A 11 -26.21 -5.54 -28.16
C GLY A 11 -24.79 -6.07 -28.42
N ASP A 12 -24.28 -5.91 -29.64
CA ASP A 12 -22.97 -6.42 -30.03
C ASP A 12 -21.82 -5.73 -29.26
N VAL A 13 -21.93 -4.42 -29.03
CA VAL A 13 -20.92 -3.65 -28.29
C VAL A 13 -21.02 -3.84 -26.77
N SER A 14 -22.12 -4.40 -26.26
CA SER A 14 -22.40 -4.49 -24.82
C SER A 14 -21.32 -5.23 -24.04
N TYR A 15 -20.73 -6.28 -24.63
CA TYR A 15 -19.65 -7.05 -24.00
C TYR A 15 -18.38 -6.22 -23.83
N SER A 16 -17.93 -5.55 -24.91
CA SER A 16 -16.77 -4.65 -24.86
C SER A 16 -17.00 -3.49 -23.88
N LEU A 17 -18.22 -2.95 -23.83
CA LEU A 17 -18.59 -1.90 -22.88
C LEU A 17 -18.53 -2.36 -21.43
N TYR A 18 -19.04 -3.57 -21.14
CA TYR A 18 -18.95 -4.15 -19.81
C TYR A 18 -17.50 -4.24 -19.31
N LEU A 19 -16.56 -4.65 -20.17
CA LEU A 19 -15.15 -4.77 -19.80
C LEU A 19 -14.45 -3.40 -19.62
N ILE A 20 -14.77 -2.40 -20.44
CA ILE A 20 -14.03 -1.13 -20.48
C ILE A 20 -14.55 -0.11 -19.45
N HIS A 21 -15.86 -0.05 -19.21
CA HIS A 21 -16.43 0.99 -18.35
C HIS A 21 -15.99 0.84 -16.88
N TRP A 22 -15.85 -0.39 -16.38
CA TRP A 22 -15.55 -0.64 -14.97
C TRP A 22 -14.16 -0.15 -14.54
N PRO A 23 -13.06 -0.44 -15.27
CA PRO A 23 -11.75 0.16 -14.99
C PRO A 23 -11.74 1.69 -15.03
N ILE A 24 -12.49 2.31 -15.94
CA ILE A 24 -12.59 3.77 -16.04
C ILE A 24 -13.27 4.35 -14.79
N VAL A 25 -14.38 3.73 -14.34
CA VAL A 25 -15.06 4.13 -13.11
C VAL A 25 -14.15 3.95 -11.89
N CYS A 26 -13.44 2.83 -11.80
CA CYS A 26 -12.48 2.59 -10.71
C CYS A 26 -11.36 3.65 -10.71
N MET A 27 -10.83 4.05 -11.87
CA MET A 27 -9.84 5.11 -11.96
C MET A 27 -10.37 6.45 -11.47
N LEU A 28 -11.58 6.86 -11.87
CA LEU A 28 -12.18 8.11 -11.38
C LEU A 28 -12.37 8.12 -9.86
N MET A 29 -12.80 6.98 -9.29
CA MET A 29 -12.91 6.82 -7.84
C MET A 29 -11.55 6.92 -7.15
N GLN A 30 -10.51 6.28 -7.72
CA GLN A 30 -9.15 6.33 -7.18
C GLN A 30 -8.57 7.75 -7.16
N PHE A 31 -8.93 8.60 -8.13
CA PHE A 31 -8.50 10.00 -8.18
C PHE A 31 -9.42 10.96 -7.40
N GLY A 32 -10.45 10.45 -6.72
CA GLY A 32 -11.38 11.29 -5.95
C GLY A 32 -12.19 12.28 -6.79
N ILE A 33 -12.34 12.04 -8.10
CA ILE A 33 -13.01 12.97 -9.01
C ILE A 33 -14.53 12.79 -8.91
N ASP A 34 -15.20 13.73 -8.23
CA ASP A 34 -16.65 13.64 -7.98
C ASP A 34 -17.52 14.50 -8.93
N SER A 35 -16.93 15.18 -9.91
CA SER A 35 -17.68 16.03 -10.85
C SER A 35 -18.59 15.21 -11.77
N ALA A 36 -19.89 15.51 -11.75
CA ALA A 36 -20.89 14.87 -12.62
C ALA A 36 -20.57 15.02 -14.12
N LEU A 37 -20.00 16.15 -14.53
CA LEU A 37 -19.59 16.40 -15.91
C LEU A 37 -18.45 15.44 -16.33
N VAL A 38 -17.47 15.23 -15.46
CA VAL A 38 -16.34 14.34 -15.73
C VAL A 38 -16.79 12.89 -15.78
N LYS A 39 -17.70 12.47 -14.89
CA LYS A 39 -18.30 11.13 -14.92
C LYS A 39 -19.09 10.89 -16.20
N LEU A 40 -19.89 11.87 -16.64
CA LEU A 40 -20.61 11.79 -17.92
C LEU A 40 -19.64 11.68 -19.10
N ALA A 41 -18.62 12.52 -19.14
CA ALA A 41 -17.60 12.51 -20.20
C ALA A 41 -16.86 11.16 -20.24
N ALA A 42 -16.49 10.61 -19.08
CA ALA A 42 -15.84 9.32 -18.98
C ALA A 42 -16.73 8.16 -19.44
N MET A 43 -18.04 8.21 -19.17
CA MET A 43 -18.99 7.22 -19.69
C MET A 43 -19.13 7.31 -21.21
N LEU A 44 -19.20 8.51 -21.78
CA LEU A 44 -19.22 8.69 -23.24
C LEU A 44 -17.92 8.18 -23.87
N PHE A 45 -16.78 8.44 -23.22
CA PHE A 45 -15.48 7.92 -23.63
C PHE A 45 -15.42 6.39 -23.58
N ALA A 46 -15.93 5.77 -22.52
CA ALA A 46 -16.03 4.32 -22.40
C ALA A 46 -16.86 3.71 -23.55
N VAL A 47 -18.00 4.32 -23.89
CA VAL A 47 -18.83 3.90 -25.03
C VAL A 47 -18.07 4.01 -26.35
N GLY A 48 -17.39 5.14 -26.60
CA GLY A 48 -16.58 5.34 -27.80
C GLY A 48 -15.46 4.30 -27.95
N LEU A 49 -14.72 4.04 -26.87
CA LEU A 49 -13.68 3.00 -26.84
C LEU A 49 -14.25 1.60 -27.09
N SER A 50 -15.44 1.32 -26.56
CA SER A 50 -16.09 0.02 -26.73
C SER A 50 -16.52 -0.24 -28.16
N ILE A 51 -17.08 0.78 -28.82
CA ILE A 51 -17.41 0.72 -30.25
C ILE A 51 -16.13 0.48 -31.05
N MET A 52 -15.06 1.23 -30.77
CA MET A 52 -13.78 1.07 -31.46
C MET A 52 -13.22 -0.36 -31.27
N CYS A 53 -13.22 -0.87 -30.03
CA CYS A 53 -12.75 -2.21 -29.69
C CYS A 53 -13.56 -3.30 -30.42
N HIS A 54 -14.88 -3.15 -30.48
CA HIS A 54 -15.74 -4.08 -31.21
C HIS A 54 -15.37 -4.16 -32.70
N PHE A 55 -15.19 -3.01 -33.36
CA PHE A 55 -14.90 -2.98 -34.80
C PHE A 55 -13.45 -3.38 -35.15
N THR A 56 -12.47 -3.10 -34.28
CA THR A 56 -11.05 -3.37 -34.57
C THR A 56 -10.58 -4.70 -34.00
N TYR A 57 -10.82 -4.94 -32.71
CA TYR A 57 -10.28 -6.09 -31.99
C TYR A 57 -11.24 -7.26 -32.02
N GLU A 58 -12.50 -7.08 -31.62
CA GLU A 58 -13.46 -8.18 -31.46
C GLU A 58 -13.73 -8.89 -32.79
N LYS A 59 -14.03 -8.13 -33.84
CA LYS A 59 -14.24 -8.71 -35.19
C LYS A 59 -13.01 -9.39 -35.75
N TRP A 60 -11.82 -8.87 -35.49
CA TRP A 60 -10.58 -9.50 -35.93
C TRP A 60 -10.31 -10.77 -35.12
N TYR A 61 -10.39 -10.71 -33.80
CA TYR A 61 -10.21 -11.81 -32.86
C TYR A 61 -11.08 -13.03 -33.22
N LEU A 62 -12.34 -12.80 -33.59
CA LEU A 62 -13.28 -13.86 -33.97
C LEU A 62 -12.91 -14.61 -35.26
N THR A 63 -11.97 -14.08 -36.05
CA THR A 63 -11.47 -14.75 -37.28
C THR A 63 -10.21 -15.59 -37.06
N LEU A 64 -9.63 -15.58 -35.85
CA LEU A 64 -8.42 -16.34 -35.54
C LEU A 64 -8.72 -17.84 -35.35
N SER A 65 -7.74 -18.67 -35.70
CA SER A 65 -7.76 -20.10 -35.38
C SER A 65 -7.47 -20.33 -33.89
N ALA A 66 -7.87 -21.50 -33.36
CA ALA A 66 -7.67 -21.83 -31.95
C ALA A 66 -6.21 -21.68 -31.49
N SER A 67 -5.23 -22.11 -32.31
CA SER A 67 -3.80 -21.96 -31.98
C SER A 67 -3.35 -20.51 -31.93
N ALA A 68 -3.82 -19.67 -32.86
CA ALA A 68 -3.54 -18.24 -32.86
C ALA A 68 -4.20 -17.54 -31.65
N THR A 69 -5.42 -17.94 -31.29
CA THR A 69 -6.12 -17.46 -30.09
C THR A 69 -5.34 -17.79 -28.81
N PHE A 70 -4.87 -19.03 -28.64
CA PHE A 70 -4.06 -19.42 -27.49
C PHE A 70 -2.75 -18.61 -27.40
N ALA A 71 -2.07 -18.42 -28.52
CA ALA A 71 -0.84 -17.61 -28.57
C ALA A 71 -1.10 -16.14 -28.19
N LEU A 72 -2.18 -15.55 -28.72
CA LEU A 72 -2.58 -14.18 -28.40
C LEU A 72 -2.92 -14.00 -26.92
N VAL A 73 -3.70 -14.92 -26.35
CA VAL A 73 -4.05 -14.91 -24.92
C VAL A 73 -2.78 -15.01 -24.06
N GLY A 74 -1.87 -15.92 -24.38
CA GLY A 74 -0.58 -16.05 -23.68
C GLY A 74 0.26 -14.77 -23.73
N LEU A 75 0.35 -14.14 -24.91
CA LEU A 75 1.05 -12.86 -25.08
C LEU A 75 0.41 -11.74 -24.23
N LEU A 76 -0.92 -11.63 -24.24
CA LEU A 76 -1.63 -10.63 -23.45
C LEU A 76 -1.41 -10.82 -21.94
N TYR A 77 -1.50 -12.06 -21.44
CA TYR A 77 -1.19 -12.36 -20.04
C TYR A 77 0.27 -12.05 -19.68
N ALA A 78 1.22 -12.34 -20.56
CA ALA A 78 2.62 -12.01 -20.35
C ALA A 78 2.83 -10.49 -20.26
N LEU A 79 2.23 -9.72 -21.18
CA LEU A 79 2.29 -8.26 -21.16
C LEU A 79 1.62 -7.67 -19.90
N SER A 80 0.45 -8.18 -19.51
CA SER A 80 -0.21 -7.79 -18.25
C SER A 80 0.66 -8.13 -17.04
N GLY A 81 1.26 -9.32 -17.00
CA GLY A 81 2.20 -9.72 -15.95
C GLY A 81 3.42 -8.80 -15.88
N MET A 82 4.01 -8.45 -17.02
CA MET A 82 5.11 -7.49 -17.09
C MET A 82 4.71 -6.10 -16.59
N MET A 83 3.50 -5.63 -16.90
CA MET A 83 3.00 -4.34 -16.37
C MET A 83 2.66 -4.39 -14.88
N ILE A 84 2.38 -5.55 -14.30
CA ILE A 84 2.16 -5.71 -12.84
C ILE A 84 3.49 -5.82 -12.10
N ILE A 85 4.45 -6.56 -12.67
CA ILE A 85 5.77 -6.81 -12.05
C ILE A 85 6.69 -5.59 -12.23
N GLY A 86 6.68 -4.94 -13.38
CA GLY A 86 7.56 -3.79 -13.70
C GLY A 86 7.46 -2.59 -12.75
N PRO A 87 6.27 -2.18 -12.28
CA PRO A 87 6.12 -1.12 -11.30
C PRO A 87 6.55 -1.51 -9.89
N SER A 88 6.56 -2.80 -9.54
CA SER A 88 7.02 -3.25 -8.21
C SER A 88 8.52 -3.01 -8.04
N THR A 89 9.32 -3.15 -9.10
CA THR A 89 10.75 -2.80 -9.09
C THR A 89 10.99 -1.29 -9.24
N PHE A 90 10.15 -0.57 -9.98
CA PHE A 90 10.27 0.89 -10.13
C PHE A 90 9.87 1.69 -8.87
N ARG A 91 8.84 1.25 -8.12
CA ARG A 91 8.43 1.89 -6.86
C ARG A 91 9.34 1.54 -5.67
N LEU A 92 10.03 0.40 -5.71
CA LEU A 92 11.07 0.05 -4.73
C LEU A 92 12.41 0.79 -4.98
N GLY A 93 12.62 1.32 -6.20
CA GLY A 93 13.83 2.03 -6.61
C GLY A 93 13.69 3.55 -6.69
N ALA A 94 12.48 4.10 -6.52
CA ALA A 94 12.32 5.54 -6.34
C ALA A 94 13.09 5.92 -5.06
N PRO A 95 14.13 6.77 -5.13
CA PRO A 95 14.74 7.28 -3.92
C PRO A 95 13.61 7.92 -3.14
N ALA A 96 13.30 7.37 -1.95
CA ALA A 96 12.42 8.01 -1.00
C ALA A 96 12.83 9.48 -1.01
N THR A 97 11.93 10.34 -1.48
CA THR A 97 12.19 11.78 -1.59
C THR A 97 12.82 12.17 -0.28
N THR A 98 14.05 12.70 -0.34
CA THR A 98 14.88 13.02 0.83
C THR A 98 14.29 14.12 1.70
N VAL A 99 13.02 14.46 1.49
CA VAL A 99 12.20 15.16 2.45
C VAL A 99 12.13 14.27 3.67
N LYS A 100 12.91 14.63 4.69
CA LYS A 100 12.75 14.11 6.04
C LYS A 100 11.32 14.45 6.48
N PHE A 101 10.38 13.55 6.24
CA PHE A 101 9.05 13.64 6.82
C PHE A 101 9.25 13.53 8.34
N ASN A 102 9.09 14.66 9.03
CA ASN A 102 9.13 14.67 10.48
C ASN A 102 7.76 14.21 10.97
N GLN A 103 7.64 12.90 11.24
CA GLN A 103 6.43 12.27 11.73
C GLN A 103 5.92 12.93 13.04
N THR A 104 6.82 13.45 13.86
CA THR A 104 6.51 14.08 15.14
C THR A 104 5.90 15.47 14.94
N ALA A 105 6.48 16.28 14.05
CA ALA A 105 5.90 17.55 13.64
C ALA A 105 4.53 17.33 12.97
N ALA A 106 4.44 16.34 12.09
CA ALA A 106 3.18 15.95 11.48
C ALA A 106 2.14 15.51 12.52
N LEU A 107 2.54 14.91 13.65
CA LEU A 107 1.61 14.52 14.72
C LEU A 107 1.17 15.65 15.64
N PHE A 108 2.05 16.61 15.93
CA PHE A 108 1.65 17.81 16.66
C PHE A 108 0.75 18.70 15.80
N GLU A 109 1.01 18.78 14.49
CA GLU A 109 0.06 19.33 13.53
C GLU A 109 -1.21 18.46 13.45
N TRP A 110 -1.09 17.12 13.50
CA TRP A 110 -2.20 16.18 13.49
C TRP A 110 -3.11 16.34 14.71
N GLU A 111 -2.61 16.64 15.90
CA GLU A 111 -3.46 16.89 17.07
C GLU A 111 -4.29 18.17 16.90
N ALA A 112 -3.73 19.18 16.22
CA ALA A 112 -4.46 20.37 15.81
C ALA A 112 -5.46 20.07 14.68
N VAL A 113 -5.13 19.17 13.75
CA VAL A 113 -5.96 18.73 12.61
C VAL A 113 -7.08 17.77 13.05
N MET A 114 -6.87 16.90 14.04
CA MET A 114 -7.89 16.01 14.64
C MET A 114 -8.91 16.78 15.49
N LYS A 115 -8.54 17.98 15.97
CA LYS A 115 -9.48 18.93 16.56
C LYS A 115 -10.27 19.72 15.50
N GLN A 116 -9.93 19.57 14.22
CA GLN A 116 -10.68 20.13 13.09
C GLN A 116 -11.56 19.06 12.44
N ASN A 117 -12.60 19.52 11.73
CA ASN A 117 -13.50 18.64 10.98
C ASN A 117 -12.82 18.26 9.65
N ILE A 118 -11.90 17.30 9.68
CA ILE A 118 -11.10 16.87 8.53
C ILE A 118 -12.04 16.31 7.45
N THR A 119 -11.90 16.78 6.22
CA THR A 119 -12.64 16.22 5.09
C THR A 119 -12.04 14.90 4.64
N ARG A 120 -12.85 14.03 4.02
CA ARG A 120 -12.37 12.75 3.49
C ARG A 120 -11.18 12.90 2.53
N HIS A 121 -11.20 13.93 1.70
CA HIS A 121 -10.12 14.25 0.77
C HIS A 121 -8.79 14.57 1.46
N GLU A 122 -8.83 15.29 2.58
CA GLU A 122 -7.63 15.59 3.37
C GLU A 122 -7.08 14.33 4.05
N SER A 123 -7.96 13.47 4.58
CA SER A 123 -7.55 12.17 5.11
C SER A 123 -6.90 11.29 4.04
N ASP A 124 -7.46 11.26 2.83
CA ASP A 124 -6.93 10.47 1.72
C ASP A 124 -5.54 10.98 1.29
N LYS A 125 -5.34 12.31 1.25
CA LYS A 125 -4.05 12.92 0.94
C LYS A 125 -2.99 12.56 2.00
N ILE A 126 -3.34 12.62 3.28
CA ILE A 126 -2.43 12.31 4.38
C ILE A 126 -2.07 10.83 4.39
N ASN A 127 -3.05 9.95 4.16
CA ASN A 127 -2.80 8.52 4.01
C ASN A 127 -1.86 8.24 2.83
N ALA A 128 -2.03 8.92 1.69
CA ALA A 128 -1.15 8.79 0.54
C ALA A 128 0.29 9.25 0.85
N GLU A 129 0.46 10.35 1.59
CA GLU A 129 1.78 10.81 2.04
C GLU A 129 2.42 9.80 3.02
N PHE A 130 1.65 9.29 3.99
CA PHE A 130 2.13 8.28 4.93
C PHE A 130 2.53 6.99 4.21
N GLU A 131 1.75 6.55 3.23
CA GLU A 131 2.01 5.36 2.42
C GLU A 131 3.25 5.53 1.53
N ALA A 132 3.43 6.70 0.90
CA ALA A 132 4.61 7.02 0.12
C ALA A 132 5.91 6.99 0.94
N HIS A 133 5.83 7.34 2.23
CA HIS A 133 6.97 7.36 3.14
C HIS A 133 7.07 6.13 4.05
N ASN A 134 6.17 5.15 3.93
CA ASN A 134 6.06 4.01 4.83
C ASN A 134 7.34 3.16 4.86
N SER A 135 7.97 2.92 3.70
CA SER A 135 9.19 2.09 3.61
C SER A 135 10.42 2.71 4.29
N ALA A 136 10.53 4.04 4.29
CA ALA A 136 11.58 4.77 5.00
C ALA A 136 11.25 4.92 6.50
N SER A 137 9.98 5.10 6.82
CA SER A 137 9.45 5.31 8.18
C SER A 137 9.42 4.04 9.03
N LEU A 138 9.33 2.87 8.39
CA LEU A 138 9.36 1.58 9.07
C LEU A 138 10.69 1.29 9.78
N ARG A 139 11.78 2.01 9.49
CA ARG A 139 13.11 1.70 10.02
C ARG A 139 13.45 2.51 11.27
N PHE A 140 14.02 1.82 12.24
CA PHE A 140 14.64 2.45 13.40
C PHE A 140 15.87 3.28 12.99
N PRO A 141 15.88 4.60 13.19
CA PRO A 141 17.04 5.42 12.87
C PRO A 141 18.19 5.08 13.82
N ASN A 142 19.42 5.01 13.27
CA ASN A 142 20.64 4.71 14.04
C ASN A 142 20.58 3.39 14.85
N CYS A 143 19.81 2.40 14.39
CA CYS A 143 19.73 1.10 15.02
C CYS A 143 21.07 0.36 14.95
N LYS A 144 21.64 0.06 16.12
CA LYS A 144 22.68 -0.94 16.28
C LYS A 144 22.02 -2.31 16.42
N ARG A 145 22.03 -3.07 15.34
CA ARG A 145 21.42 -4.42 15.29
C ARG A 145 22.13 -5.36 16.26
N LYS A 146 21.37 -5.95 17.18
CA LYS A 146 21.83 -7.08 18.02
C LYS A 146 21.64 -8.41 17.28
N PHE A 147 20.47 -8.60 16.67
CA PHE A 147 20.16 -9.75 15.82
C PHE A 147 19.00 -9.44 14.88
N GLY A 148 18.91 -10.14 13.74
CA GLY A 148 17.90 -9.87 12.71
C GLY A 148 18.23 -8.65 11.83
N GLY A 149 17.20 -8.06 11.23
CA GLY A 149 17.29 -6.90 10.34
C GLY A 149 16.79 -5.60 10.97
N ASN A 150 16.76 -4.54 10.17
CA ASN A 150 16.02 -3.30 10.44
C ASN A 150 15.03 -3.15 9.26
N PRO A 151 13.72 -3.31 9.49
CA PRO A 151 13.06 -3.07 10.77
C PRO A 151 12.81 -4.28 11.67
N PHE A 152 12.79 -5.50 11.12
CA PHE A 152 12.42 -6.71 11.83
C PHE A 152 13.62 -7.40 12.48
N GLY A 153 13.76 -7.26 13.79
CA GLY A 153 14.90 -7.71 14.58
C GLY A 153 14.98 -6.98 15.91
N PHE A 154 16.14 -7.07 16.56
CA PHE A 154 16.44 -6.36 17.79
C PHE A 154 17.42 -5.22 17.51
N CYS A 155 16.99 -4.01 17.86
CA CYS A 155 17.69 -2.76 17.66
C CYS A 155 18.02 -2.12 19.01
N ASP A 156 19.30 -1.89 19.27
CA ASP A 156 19.74 -0.95 20.29
C ASP A 156 19.83 0.45 19.66
N LEU A 157 19.09 1.40 20.21
CA LEU A 157 19.07 2.78 19.72
C LEU A 157 20.16 3.61 20.41
N LYS A 158 20.52 4.75 19.81
CA LYS A 158 21.51 5.66 20.38
C LYS A 158 21.05 6.11 21.76
N LYS A 159 21.96 6.04 22.74
CA LYS A 159 21.70 6.52 24.12
C LYS A 159 21.29 7.99 24.12
N GLY A 160 20.32 8.30 24.97
CA GLY A 160 19.83 9.66 25.21
C GLY A 160 20.45 10.24 26.48
N ASN A 161 20.02 11.45 26.83
CA ASN A 161 20.54 12.17 28.00
C ASN A 161 19.65 12.02 29.25
N GLY A 162 18.53 11.31 29.14
CA GLY A 162 17.63 11.08 30.25
C GLY A 162 18.01 9.84 31.08
N SER A 163 17.12 9.45 31.98
CA SER A 163 17.34 8.36 32.94
C SER A 163 16.43 7.15 32.69
N ILE A 164 15.39 7.29 31.88
CA ILE A 164 14.38 6.23 31.70
C ILE A 164 14.85 5.23 30.64
N HIS A 165 14.65 3.95 30.90
CA HIS A 165 14.93 2.88 29.95
C HIS A 165 13.63 2.37 29.35
N PHE A 166 13.55 2.35 28.02
CA PHE A 166 12.38 1.82 27.30
C PHE A 166 12.77 0.58 26.48
N LEU A 167 11.92 -0.44 26.56
CA LEU A 167 11.93 -1.59 25.66
C LEU A 167 10.64 -1.56 24.85
N LEU A 168 10.76 -1.33 23.54
CA LEU A 168 9.64 -1.33 22.59
C LEU A 168 9.52 -2.71 21.97
N MET A 169 8.34 -3.31 21.97
CA MET A 169 8.16 -4.66 21.41
C MET A 169 6.85 -4.76 20.63
N GLY A 170 6.91 -5.37 19.46
CA GLY A 170 5.71 -5.68 18.68
C GLY A 170 6.03 -6.07 17.25
N ASN A 171 5.20 -5.63 16.32
CA ASN A 171 5.32 -5.93 14.89
C ASN A 171 5.67 -4.68 14.08
N SER A 172 5.19 -4.63 12.83
CA SER A 172 5.32 -3.47 11.94
C SER A 172 4.82 -2.18 12.55
N TYR A 173 3.86 -2.21 13.49
CA TYR A 173 3.39 -1.01 14.18
C TYR A 173 4.48 -0.37 15.05
N VAL A 174 5.22 -1.16 15.83
CA VAL A 174 6.31 -0.65 16.66
C VAL A 174 7.48 -0.16 15.81
N ALA A 175 7.79 -0.89 14.73
CA ALA A 175 8.80 -0.48 13.77
C ALA A 175 8.48 0.89 13.14
N ASN A 176 7.23 1.10 12.73
CA ASN A 176 6.79 2.34 12.10
C ASN A 176 6.70 3.52 13.08
N PHE A 177 6.37 3.26 14.34
CA PHE A 177 6.16 4.30 15.36
C PHE A 177 7.45 4.75 16.04
N ALA A 178 8.55 4.03 15.86
CA ALA A 178 9.74 4.22 16.64
C ALA A 178 10.48 5.55 16.39
N GLY A 179 10.51 6.02 15.14
CA GLY A 179 11.17 7.28 14.79
C GLY A 179 10.57 8.46 15.55
N MET A 180 9.25 8.50 15.61
CA MET A 180 8.48 9.49 16.35
C MET A 180 8.65 9.36 17.87
N LEU A 181 8.60 8.13 18.40
CA LEU A 181 8.78 7.91 19.84
C LEU A 181 10.17 8.38 20.30
N LEU A 182 11.20 8.15 19.48
CA LEU A 182 12.56 8.61 19.77
C LEU A 182 12.65 10.14 19.88
N GLU A 183 11.98 10.87 18.99
CA GLU A 183 12.01 12.33 19.01
C GLU A 183 11.28 12.89 20.23
N HIS A 184 10.12 12.32 20.58
CA HIS A 184 9.35 12.76 21.74
C HIS A 184 10.01 12.39 23.07
N LEU A 185 10.58 11.19 23.18
CA LEU A 185 11.20 10.71 24.42
C LEU A 185 12.63 11.22 24.61
N GLN A 186 13.22 11.88 23.62
CA GLN A 186 14.62 12.32 23.61
C GLN A 186 15.12 12.99 24.91
N PRO A 187 14.36 13.87 25.58
CA PRO A 187 14.81 14.46 26.84
C PRO A 187 14.70 13.51 28.05
N TYR A 188 13.90 12.44 27.97
CA TYR A 188 13.56 11.57 29.10
C TYR A 188 14.30 10.23 29.10
N TYR A 189 14.65 9.71 27.93
CA TYR A 189 15.26 8.38 27.84
C TYR A 189 16.79 8.42 27.99
N GLY A 190 17.33 7.45 28.73
CA GLY A 190 18.76 7.12 28.73
C GLY A 190 19.09 6.00 27.75
N LYS A 191 18.21 4.99 27.65
CA LYS A 191 18.36 3.82 26.77
C LYS A 191 17.01 3.48 26.14
N ILE A 192 16.99 3.26 24.83
CA ILE A 192 15.84 2.68 24.14
C ILE A 192 16.31 1.47 23.34
N GLN A 193 15.56 0.40 23.47
CA GLN A 193 15.74 -0.83 22.71
C GLN A 193 14.42 -1.18 22.06
N ALA A 194 14.49 -1.80 20.91
CA ALA A 194 13.30 -2.18 20.19
C ALA A 194 13.42 -3.56 19.58
N ARG A 195 12.39 -4.38 19.77
CA ARG A 195 12.21 -5.67 19.13
C ARG A 195 10.98 -5.59 18.25
N SER A 196 11.15 -5.85 16.95
CA SER A 196 10.01 -6.04 16.06
C SER A 196 10.05 -7.37 15.32
N VAL A 197 8.90 -8.01 15.16
CA VAL A 197 8.72 -9.25 14.39
C VAL A 197 7.52 -9.04 13.46
N SER A 198 7.72 -9.18 12.14
CA SER A 198 6.63 -8.96 11.17
C SER A 198 5.40 -9.77 11.55
N GLU A 199 4.24 -9.11 11.55
CA GLU A 199 2.91 -9.72 11.73
C GLU A 199 2.66 -10.43 13.09
N CYS A 200 3.61 -10.44 14.02
CA CYS A 200 3.51 -11.19 15.27
C CYS A 200 3.26 -10.30 16.48
N GLU A 201 2.25 -10.63 17.30
CA GLU A 201 1.92 -9.85 18.49
C GLU A 201 2.69 -10.30 19.74
N PRO A 202 3.13 -9.37 20.62
CA PRO A 202 3.93 -9.69 21.79
C PRO A 202 3.10 -10.17 22.98
N LEU A 203 1.80 -9.83 23.06
CA LEU A 203 0.94 -10.09 24.23
C LEU A 203 -0.15 -11.13 23.98
N VAL A 204 -0.35 -11.54 22.73
CA VAL A 204 -1.40 -12.47 22.34
C VAL A 204 -0.81 -13.49 21.38
N ASP A 205 -1.06 -14.77 21.66
CA ASP A 205 -0.70 -15.85 20.73
C ASP A 205 -1.55 -15.72 19.46
N THR A 206 -0.97 -15.08 18.45
CA THR A 206 -1.61 -14.87 17.16
C THR A 206 -1.61 -16.20 16.40
N LYS A 207 -2.72 -16.94 16.44
CA LYS A 207 -2.94 -18.12 15.57
C LYS A 207 -3.26 -17.71 14.13
N ASP A 208 -2.45 -16.81 13.59
CA ASP A 208 -2.64 -16.24 12.27
C ASP A 208 -1.65 -16.85 11.28
N ARG A 209 -2.11 -17.10 10.06
CA ARG A 209 -1.30 -17.51 8.91
C ARG A 209 -0.18 -16.50 8.61
N TYR A 210 -0.40 -15.23 8.98
CA TYR A 210 0.55 -14.14 8.81
C TYR A 210 1.74 -14.20 9.81
N CYS A 211 1.59 -14.87 10.96
CA CYS A 211 2.70 -15.12 11.88
C CYS A 211 2.97 -16.64 12.01
N PRO A 212 3.60 -17.28 11.01
CA PRO A 212 3.84 -18.72 11.02
C PRO A 212 4.75 -19.19 12.17
N ASN A 213 5.46 -18.26 12.82
CA ASN A 213 6.35 -18.52 13.95
C ASN A 213 5.86 -17.84 15.25
N ALA A 214 4.55 -17.74 15.48
CA ALA A 214 3.97 -17.05 16.64
C ALA A 214 4.52 -17.52 17.99
N LEU A 215 4.51 -18.82 18.26
CA LEU A 215 5.04 -19.38 19.51
C LEU A 215 6.54 -19.07 19.72
N PRO A 216 7.44 -19.34 18.74
CA PRO A 216 8.84 -18.89 18.84
C PRO A 216 9.02 -17.38 18.97
N ALA A 217 8.16 -16.57 18.32
CA ALA A 217 8.23 -15.11 18.41
C ALA A 217 7.83 -14.61 19.80
N HIS A 218 6.75 -15.14 20.36
CA HIS A 218 6.25 -14.84 21.69
C HIS A 218 7.29 -15.16 22.77
N LYS A 219 7.84 -16.39 22.74
CA LYS A 219 8.93 -16.78 23.64
C LYS A 219 10.11 -15.83 23.58
N LYS A 220 10.48 -15.40 22.37
CA LYS A 220 11.59 -14.45 22.20
C LYS A 220 11.25 -13.04 22.74
N PHE A 221 9.99 -12.61 22.75
CA PHE A 221 9.60 -11.36 23.40
C PHE A 221 9.75 -11.49 24.92
N GLU A 222 9.32 -12.60 25.52
CA GLU A 222 9.51 -12.86 26.95
C GLU A 222 11.00 -12.90 27.33
N GLU A 223 11.83 -13.63 26.58
CA GLU A 223 13.29 -13.69 26.78
C GLU A 223 13.94 -12.30 26.69
N ASP A 224 13.44 -11.42 25.82
CA ASP A 224 13.92 -10.05 25.67
C ASP A 224 13.51 -9.18 26.88
N VAL A 225 12.30 -9.35 27.41
CA VAL A 225 11.86 -8.68 28.65
C VAL A 225 12.72 -9.10 29.82
N GLU A 226 12.94 -10.39 30.00
CA GLU A 226 13.76 -10.91 31.10
C GLU A 226 15.21 -10.45 31.01
N ARG A 227 15.77 -10.40 29.80
CA ARG A 227 17.17 -9.99 29.58
C ARG A 227 17.41 -8.50 29.85
N GLU A 228 16.42 -7.64 29.59
CA GLU A 228 16.59 -6.19 29.65
C GLU A 228 15.90 -5.53 30.85
N ARG A 229 15.25 -6.32 31.72
CA ARG A 229 14.76 -5.91 33.04
C ARG A 229 15.91 -5.59 34.01
#